data_AF-A0A7W5B7I2-F1
#
_entry.id   AF-A0A7W5B7I2-F1
#
_cell.length_a   1.000
_cell.length_b   1.000
_cell.length_c   1.000
_cell.angle_alpha   90.00
_cell.angle_beta   90.00
_cell.angle_gamma   90.00
#
_symmetry.space_group_name_H-M   'P 1'
#
loop_
_entity.id
_entity.type
_entity.pdbx_description
1 polymer ?
#
loop_
_entity_poly.entity_id
_entity_poly.type
_entity_poly.pdbx_seq_one_letter_code
_entity_poly.pdbx_strand_id
1 'polypeptide(L)'
;MTFFPLWLSLGALLGACAAAPAPALAPFLALEQQGGCAPRLRLYLIDERYVYLESDSQVCSDANTRSLFDRRPEHFLCGSGGLAAATHCRDEHFRALFEQVRRHVARPGPAQSGQALDGGHRLRLLYDGEGAGGPPGL
;
A
#
# COMPACT_ATOMS: atom_id res chain seq x y z
N MET A 1 39.64 -42.58 -34.55
CA MET A 1 39.98 -41.16 -34.34
C MET A 1 38.67 -40.40 -34.14
N THR A 2 38.63 -39.63 -33.06
CA THR A 2 37.52 -38.97 -32.35
C THR A 2 36.55 -38.12 -33.17
N PHE A 3 35.24 -38.36 -33.01
CA PHE A 3 34.16 -37.44 -33.36
C PHE A 3 33.58 -36.83 -32.07
N PHE A 4 33.56 -35.49 -32.01
CA PHE A 4 33.14 -34.65 -30.89
C PHE A 4 31.63 -34.78 -30.59
N PRO A 5 31.19 -34.84 -29.32
CA PRO A 5 29.78 -34.75 -28.97
C PRO A 5 29.34 -33.27 -28.95
N LEU A 6 28.38 -32.93 -29.81
CA LEU A 6 27.62 -31.68 -29.77
C LEU A 6 26.66 -31.71 -28.57
N TRP A 7 27.15 -31.26 -27.43
CA TRP A 7 26.32 -30.69 -26.38
C TRP A 7 25.70 -29.38 -26.90
N LEU A 8 24.46 -29.46 -27.40
CA LEU A 8 23.61 -28.29 -27.58
C LEU A 8 22.80 -28.12 -26.30
N SER A 9 23.34 -27.24 -25.46
CA SER A 9 22.71 -26.70 -24.26
C SER A 9 21.33 -26.14 -24.61
N LEU A 10 20.28 -26.83 -24.15
CA LEU A 10 18.91 -26.33 -24.16
C LEU A 10 18.84 -25.19 -23.12
N GLY A 11 19.18 -23.99 -23.57
CA GLY A 11 19.18 -22.77 -22.79
C GLY A 11 17.78 -22.44 -22.27
N ALA A 12 17.64 -22.50 -20.96
CA ALA A 12 16.96 -21.51 -20.12
C ALA A 12 15.80 -20.73 -20.77
N LEU A 13 14.64 -21.37 -20.90
CA LEU A 13 13.35 -20.67 -20.82
C LEU A 13 13.06 -20.32 -19.36
N LEU A 14 13.91 -19.47 -18.76
CA LEU A 14 13.59 -18.81 -17.50
C LEU A 14 12.65 -17.65 -17.86
N GLY A 15 11.35 -17.95 -17.77
CA GLY A 15 10.30 -16.96 -17.78
C GLY A 15 10.60 -15.90 -16.72
N ALA A 16 11.09 -14.75 -17.17
CA ALA A 16 11.11 -13.54 -16.38
C ALA A 16 9.65 -13.15 -16.12
N CYS A 17 9.11 -13.67 -15.01
CA CYS A 17 7.89 -13.15 -14.42
C CYS A 17 8.22 -11.71 -14.03
N ALA A 18 7.91 -10.77 -14.92
CA ALA A 18 8.13 -9.35 -14.69
C ALA A 18 7.24 -8.93 -13.51
N ALA A 19 7.82 -8.93 -12.31
CA ALA A 19 7.19 -8.36 -11.14
C ALA A 19 6.80 -6.92 -11.49
N ALA A 20 5.51 -6.62 -11.37
CA ALA A 20 5.01 -5.31 -11.74
C ALA A 20 5.70 -4.25 -10.87
N PRO A 21 6.09 -3.08 -11.44
CA PRO A 21 6.81 -2.07 -10.67
C PRO A 21 5.96 -1.61 -9.47
N ALA A 22 6.58 -1.45 -8.30
CA ALA A 22 5.88 -0.97 -7.12
C ALA A 22 5.19 0.39 -7.42
N PRO A 23 4.01 0.67 -6.83
CA PRO A 23 3.32 1.94 -7.07
C PRO A 23 4.19 3.12 -6.60
N ALA A 24 4.12 4.23 -7.35
CA ALA A 24 4.82 5.45 -6.98
C ALA A 24 4.19 6.02 -5.70
N LEU A 25 5.02 6.33 -4.69
CA LEU A 25 4.55 6.76 -3.37
C LEU A 25 4.08 8.23 -3.35
N ALA A 26 4.80 9.11 -4.06
CA ALA A 26 4.58 10.54 -4.01
C ALA A 26 3.13 10.98 -4.30
N PRO A 27 2.42 10.40 -5.31
CA PRO A 27 1.02 10.74 -5.57
C PRO A 27 0.07 10.42 -4.41
N PHE A 28 0.31 9.34 -3.65
CA PHE A 28 -0.51 8.99 -2.49
C PHE A 28 -0.24 9.91 -1.31
N LEU A 29 1.04 10.25 -1.08
CA LEU A 29 1.43 11.19 -0.03
C LEU A 29 0.87 12.59 -0.27
N ALA A 30 0.71 13.00 -1.53
CA ALA A 30 0.15 14.31 -1.89
C ALA A 30 -1.33 14.47 -1.53
N LEU A 31 -2.07 13.38 -1.31
CA LEU A 31 -3.50 13.43 -0.94
C LEU A 31 -3.72 14.07 0.42
N GLU A 32 -2.80 13.87 1.36
CA GLU A 32 -2.93 14.31 2.76
C GLU A 32 -2.08 15.56 3.05
N GLN A 33 -1.43 16.14 2.03
CA GLN A 33 -0.68 17.40 2.14
C GLN A 33 -1.59 18.65 2.13
N GLN A 34 -2.90 18.46 1.99
CA GLN A 34 -3.87 19.54 1.83
C GLN A 34 -4.52 19.88 3.16
N GLY A 35 -3.86 20.73 3.93
CA GLY A 35 -4.37 21.24 5.20
C GLY A 35 -3.23 21.55 6.13
N GLY A 36 -3.32 22.59 6.95
CA GLY A 36 -2.25 22.96 7.91
C GLY A 36 -1.99 21.91 9.01
N CYS A 37 -2.54 20.71 8.87
CA CYS A 37 -2.32 19.58 9.74
C CYS A 37 -1.18 18.72 9.19
N ALA A 38 -0.25 18.30 10.05
CA ALA A 38 0.79 17.33 9.71
C ALA A 38 0.43 15.96 10.32
N PRO A 39 -0.49 15.18 9.71
CA PRO A 39 -0.80 13.85 10.21
C PRO A 39 0.39 12.91 10.00
N ARG A 40 0.49 11.87 10.82
CA ARG A 40 1.37 10.73 10.53
C ARG A 40 0.73 9.89 9.43
N LEU A 41 1.48 9.66 8.35
CA LEU A 41 1.06 8.86 7.21
C LEU A 41 1.75 7.49 7.23
N ARG A 42 0.97 6.44 6.99
CA ARG A 42 1.45 5.07 6.80
C ARG A 42 0.87 4.50 5.52
N LEU A 43 1.73 4.03 4.62
CA LEU A 43 1.32 3.41 3.36
C LEU A 43 1.72 1.94 3.34
N TYR A 44 0.77 1.09 2.96
CA TYR A 44 0.96 -0.34 2.84
C TYR A 44 0.59 -0.81 1.44
N LEU A 45 1.42 -1.69 0.87
CA LEU A 45 1.14 -2.40 -0.37
C LEU A 45 0.55 -3.77 -0.06
N ILE A 46 -0.54 -4.11 -0.74
CA ILE A 46 -1.22 -5.40 -0.65
C ILE A 46 -1.10 -6.08 -2.01
N ASP A 47 -0.56 -7.30 -2.03
CA ASP A 47 -0.42 -8.15 -3.24
C ASP A 47 0.21 -7.46 -4.44
N GLU A 48 1.12 -6.52 -4.19
CA GLU A 48 1.77 -5.71 -5.23
C GLU A 48 0.81 -4.85 -6.09
N ARG A 49 -0.46 -4.74 -5.66
CA ARG A 49 -1.52 -4.09 -6.42
C ARG A 49 -2.24 -2.99 -5.64
N TYR A 50 -2.77 -3.29 -4.48
CA TYR A 50 -3.59 -2.33 -3.75
C TYR A 50 -2.76 -1.54 -2.76
N VAL A 51 -3.10 -0.27 -2.57
CA VAL A 51 -2.42 0.62 -1.64
C VAL A 51 -3.39 1.02 -0.53
N TYR A 52 -3.02 0.73 0.71
CA TYR A 52 -3.73 1.18 1.90
C TYR A 52 -2.97 2.36 2.51
N LEU A 53 -3.65 3.50 2.63
CA LEU A 53 -3.16 4.73 3.24
C LEU A 53 -3.87 4.92 4.58
N GLU A 54 -3.10 5.06 5.63
CA GLU A 54 -3.57 5.50 6.95
C GLU A 54 -2.98 6.88 7.23
N SER A 55 -3.84 7.80 7.61
CA SER A 55 -3.50 9.12 8.12
C SER A 55 -4.02 9.19 9.54
N ASP A 56 -3.13 9.46 10.50
CA ASP A 56 -3.52 9.66 11.90
C ASP A 56 -2.96 10.98 12.43
N SER A 57 -3.80 11.74 13.13
CA SER A 57 -3.40 12.95 13.83
C SER A 57 -3.99 12.97 15.23
N GLN A 58 -3.15 13.32 16.20
CA GLN A 58 -3.57 13.58 17.58
C GLN A 58 -4.21 14.96 17.74
N VAL A 59 -4.00 15.85 16.78
CA VAL A 59 -4.40 17.27 16.86
C VAL A 59 -5.61 17.55 15.98
N CYS A 60 -5.71 16.89 14.82
CA CYS A 60 -6.78 17.11 13.85
C CYS A 60 -7.64 15.84 13.78
N SER A 61 -8.83 15.90 14.39
CA SER A 61 -9.72 14.73 14.44
C SER A 61 -10.21 14.29 13.05
N ASP A 62 -10.32 15.24 12.13
CA ASP A 62 -10.70 15.04 10.73
C ASP A 62 -9.60 14.40 9.88
N ALA A 63 -8.33 14.52 10.29
CA ALA A 63 -7.19 13.92 9.60
C ALA A 63 -6.97 12.44 9.94
N ASN A 64 -7.78 11.86 10.82
CA ASN A 64 -7.79 10.42 11.10
C ASN A 64 -8.59 9.68 10.01
N THR A 65 -7.94 9.37 8.89
CA THR A 65 -8.54 8.76 7.70
C THR A 65 -7.81 7.48 7.30
N ARG A 66 -8.56 6.58 6.67
CA ARG A 66 -8.06 5.31 6.14
C ARG A 66 -8.64 5.12 4.76
N SER A 67 -7.80 4.86 3.77
CA SER A 67 -8.19 4.77 2.37
C SER A 67 -7.51 3.60 1.68
N LEU A 68 -8.21 2.95 0.77
CA LEU A 68 -7.73 1.86 -0.08
C LEU A 68 -7.90 2.25 -1.54
N PHE A 69 -6.84 2.05 -2.29
CA PHE A 69 -6.75 2.38 -3.70
C PHE A 69 -6.25 1.17 -4.49
N ASP A 70 -6.49 1.17 -5.81
CA ASP A 70 -5.66 0.39 -6.72
C ASP A 70 -4.26 1.05 -6.83
N ARG A 71 -3.42 0.64 -7.77
CA ARG A 71 -2.04 1.12 -7.96
C ARG A 71 -1.88 2.63 -8.19
N ARG A 72 -2.98 3.36 -8.31
CA ARG A 72 -3.03 4.80 -8.56
C ARG A 72 -4.03 5.47 -7.62
N PRO A 73 -3.73 6.68 -7.10
CA PRO A 73 -4.60 7.38 -6.15
C PRO A 73 -5.95 7.80 -6.76
N GLU A 74 -6.05 7.97 -8.08
CA GLU A 74 -7.32 8.28 -8.75
C GLU A 74 -8.28 7.08 -8.73
N HIS A 75 -7.80 5.88 -8.42
CA HIS A 75 -8.58 4.65 -8.35
C HIS A 75 -8.93 4.30 -6.90
N PHE A 76 -9.69 5.19 -6.25
CA PHE A 76 -10.23 4.95 -4.90
C PHE A 76 -11.18 3.74 -4.88
N LEU A 77 -11.00 2.87 -3.89
CA LEU A 77 -11.77 1.63 -3.70
C LEU A 77 -12.60 1.66 -2.41
N CYS A 78 -12.01 2.04 -1.29
CA CYS A 78 -12.68 2.15 0.01
C CYS A 78 -12.06 3.25 0.86
N GLY A 79 -12.83 3.79 1.81
CA GLY A 79 -12.31 4.71 2.81
C GLY A 79 -13.19 4.79 4.05
N SER A 80 -12.61 5.27 5.15
CA SER A 80 -13.30 5.51 6.42
C SER A 80 -12.57 6.58 7.21
N GLY A 81 -13.27 7.32 8.07
CA GLY A 81 -12.67 8.31 8.96
C GLY A 81 -13.11 9.74 8.65
N GLY A 82 -12.43 10.70 9.27
CA GLY A 82 -12.92 12.07 9.35
C GLY A 82 -14.12 12.19 10.30
N LEU A 83 -15.06 13.09 9.99
CA LEU A 83 -16.27 13.31 10.80
C LEU A 83 -17.30 12.16 10.68
N ALA A 84 -17.12 11.26 9.71
CA ALA A 84 -17.98 10.09 9.51
C ALA A 84 -17.19 8.79 9.75
N ALA A 85 -17.57 8.06 10.79
CA ALA A 85 -16.91 6.79 11.14
C ALA A 85 -17.28 5.62 10.22
N ALA A 86 -18.18 5.82 9.25
CA ALA A 86 -18.65 4.76 8.36
C ALA A 86 -17.60 4.42 7.29
N THR A 87 -17.45 3.13 7.02
CA THR A 87 -16.65 2.65 5.88
C THR A 87 -17.50 2.77 4.60
N HIS A 88 -16.97 3.49 3.61
CA HIS A 88 -17.56 3.67 2.30
C HIS A 88 -16.69 2.96 1.25
N CYS A 89 -17.29 2.06 0.47
CA CYS A 89 -16.59 1.30 -0.56
C CYS A 89 -17.31 1.43 -1.91
N ARG A 90 -16.53 1.42 -2.99
CA ARG A 90 -17.04 1.37 -4.36
C ARG A 90 -17.71 0.03 -4.68
N ASP A 91 -17.17 -1.05 -4.12
CA ASP A 91 -17.70 -2.41 -4.25
C ASP A 91 -17.55 -3.16 -2.92
N GLU A 92 -18.53 -4.01 -2.61
CA GLU A 92 -18.56 -4.86 -1.41
C GLU A 92 -17.38 -5.83 -1.32
N HIS A 93 -16.84 -6.27 -2.46
CA HIS A 93 -15.64 -7.10 -2.52
C HIS A 93 -14.45 -6.46 -1.79
N PHE A 94 -14.27 -5.14 -1.91
CA PHE A 94 -13.15 -4.43 -1.29
C PHE A 94 -13.37 -4.13 0.18
N ARG A 95 -14.63 -4.20 0.67
CA ARG A 95 -14.94 -3.95 2.08
C ARG A 95 -14.29 -4.99 2.99
N ALA A 96 -14.33 -6.26 2.60
CA ALA A 96 -13.69 -7.33 3.37
C ALA A 96 -12.18 -7.11 3.51
N LEU A 97 -11.49 -6.83 2.38
CA LEU A 97 -10.06 -6.54 2.36
C LEU A 97 -9.70 -5.30 3.18
N PHE A 98 -10.46 -4.20 2.99
CA PHE A 98 -10.26 -2.95 3.72
C PHE A 98 -10.32 -3.16 5.24
N GLU A 99 -11.37 -3.82 5.70
CA GLU A 99 -11.60 -4.09 7.12
C GLU A 99 -10.54 -5.00 7.73
N GLN A 100 -10.08 -5.97 6.95
CA GLN A 100 -9.05 -6.90 7.36
C GLN A 100 -7.68 -6.23 7.51
N VAL A 101 -7.27 -5.43 6.52
CA VAL A 101 -6.04 -4.65 6.59
C VAL A 101 -6.12 -3.66 7.75
N ARG A 102 -7.23 -2.94 7.90
CA ARG A 102 -7.48 -2.00 9.01
C ARG A 102 -7.27 -2.66 10.37
N ARG A 103 -7.88 -3.82 10.61
CA ARG A 103 -7.71 -4.57 11.87
C ARG A 103 -6.28 -5.05 12.07
N HIS A 104 -5.60 -5.43 10.99
CA HIS A 104 -4.23 -5.91 11.07
C HIS A 104 -3.26 -4.79 11.45
N VAL A 105 -3.35 -3.63 10.80
CA VAL A 105 -2.45 -2.49 11.03
C VAL A 105 -2.78 -1.70 12.30
N ALA A 106 -4.01 -1.80 12.80
CA ALA A 106 -4.41 -1.22 14.09
C ALA A 106 -3.82 -1.97 15.30
N ARG A 107 -3.27 -3.17 15.12
CA ARG A 107 -2.65 -3.92 16.22
C ARG A 107 -1.36 -3.21 16.66
N PRO A 108 -1.21 -2.88 17.95
CA PRO A 108 0.02 -2.25 18.44
C PRO A 108 1.22 -3.20 18.24
N GLY A 109 2.27 -2.67 17.62
CA GLY A 109 3.50 -3.39 17.27
C GLY A 109 4.06 -2.92 15.92
N PRO A 110 5.30 -3.30 15.57
CA PRO A 110 5.79 -3.05 14.22
C PRO A 110 4.90 -3.83 13.26
N ALA A 111 4.26 -3.16 12.30
CA ALA A 111 3.61 -3.83 11.19
C ALA A 111 4.70 -4.61 10.44
N GLN A 112 4.77 -5.91 10.66
CA GLN A 112 5.85 -6.72 10.12
C GLN A 112 5.61 -6.87 8.62
N SER A 113 6.41 -6.15 7.82
CA SER A 113 6.44 -6.32 6.37
C SER A 113 6.57 -7.81 6.03
N GLY A 114 5.64 -8.31 5.21
CA GLY A 114 5.60 -9.72 4.79
C GLY A 114 4.66 -10.61 5.60
N GLN A 115 3.94 -10.08 6.59
CA GLN A 115 2.91 -10.85 7.29
C GLN A 115 1.72 -11.12 6.36
N ALA A 116 1.31 -12.39 6.30
CA ALA A 116 0.13 -12.80 5.57
C ALA A 116 -1.12 -12.32 6.32
N LEU A 117 -2.03 -11.70 5.60
CA LEU A 117 -3.40 -11.50 6.03
C LEU A 117 -4.19 -12.80 5.78
N ASP A 118 -5.29 -13.02 6.50
CA ASP A 118 -6.25 -14.09 6.16
C ASP A 118 -6.57 -14.12 4.64
N GLY A 119 -6.75 -15.31 4.06
CA GLY A 119 -6.95 -15.44 2.62
C GLY A 119 -5.68 -15.31 1.76
N GLY A 120 -4.50 -15.17 2.38
CA GLY A 120 -3.21 -15.25 1.70
C GLY A 120 -2.69 -13.94 1.12
N HIS A 121 -3.34 -12.81 1.42
CA HIS A 121 -2.86 -11.51 0.96
C HIS A 121 -1.55 -11.13 1.67
N ARG A 122 -0.61 -10.53 0.94
CA ARG A 122 0.69 -10.11 1.47
C ARG A 122 0.72 -8.61 1.67
N LEU A 123 0.99 -8.18 2.90
CA LEU A 123 1.14 -6.77 3.25
C LEU A 123 2.63 -6.37 3.32
N ARG A 124 2.98 -5.21 2.76
CA ARG A 124 4.31 -4.62 2.86
C ARG A 124 4.20 -3.15 3.22
N LEU A 125 4.85 -2.72 4.30
CA LEU A 125 4.96 -1.29 4.63
C LEU A 125 5.84 -0.62 3.57
N LEU A 126 5.32 0.44 2.95
CA LEU A 126 6.01 1.25 1.94
C LEU A 126 6.53 2.56 2.51
N TYR A 127 5.82 3.12 3.50
CA TYR A 127 6.14 4.41 4.10
C TYR A 127 5.55 4.49 5.50
N ASP A 128 6.29 5.05 6.44
CA ASP A 128 5.84 5.45 7.77
C ASP A 128 6.58 6.72 8.16
N GLY A 129 5.86 7.83 8.27
CA GLY A 129 6.45 9.14 8.53
C GLY A 129 5.38 10.22 8.68
N GLU A 130 5.80 11.45 8.97
CA GLU A 130 4.89 12.59 8.99
C GLU A 130 4.56 13.01 7.55
N GLY A 131 3.27 13.24 7.28
CA GLY A 131 2.83 13.94 6.08
C GLY A 131 3.55 15.27 6.02
N ALA A 132 4.14 15.59 4.87
CA ALA A 132 4.98 16.77 4.68
C ALA A 132 4.18 18.07 4.88
N GLY A 133 3.96 18.44 6.14
CA GLY A 133 3.44 19.73 6.55
C GLY A 133 4.59 20.74 6.56
N GLY A 134 4.91 21.28 5.38
CA GLY A 134 5.90 22.35 5.22
C GLY A 134 6.72 22.20 3.94
N PRO A 135 7.04 23.30 3.23
CA PRO A 135 7.71 23.23 1.94
C PRO A 135 9.10 22.57 2.08
N PRO A 136 9.58 21.86 1.05
CA PRO A 136 10.93 21.34 1.04
C PRO A 136 11.92 22.52 0.95
N GLY A 137 12.52 22.89 2.07
CA GLY A 137 13.75 23.69 2.12
C GLY A 137 13.63 25.16 1.71
N LEU A 138 14.07 26.03 2.63
CA LEU A 138 15.07 27.04 2.29
C LEU A 138 16.28 26.80 3.19
#